data_AF-A0A1E7RM82-F1
#
_entry.id   AF-A0A1E7RM82-F1
#
_cell.length_a   1.000
_cell.length_b   1.000
_cell.length_c   1.000
_cell.angle_alpha   90.00
_cell.angle_beta   90.00
_cell.angle_gamma   90.00
#
_symmetry.space_group_name_H-M   'P 1'
#
loop_
_entity.id
_entity.type
_entity.pdbx_description
1 polymer ?
#
loop_
_entity_poly.entity_id
_entity_poly.type
_entity_poly.pdbx_seq_one_letter_code
_entity_poly.pdbx_strand_id
1 'polypeptide(L)'
;MKLTYKILWFDDNAEFFDSLDIEQLERRVSEWGFMPECKLVTTSDDFNSQAPYSDFDLLVVDYNLEGIGEGQDFIRSVRDQKVFTEVIFYSSNSVEELWNEVREKKLEGIFVANRGNVIERILSVGQQSLRKVLDVDNMRGIVMAEVGDLDLAIARVLRSAAPHIGEEQRSEWFDTFYRRSCEHQHGHTERLEAFRGAPSIEGLLDLCDSNKLWQNFNRAKKLIGALGVVSLGNYEQEILGPRNHLAHGVATKMDNGEIVFSHRGKNYSFNETVGIALRQQIIVYKGAFSTIETALSSLATPASTETQADEATPT
;
A
#
# COMPACT_ATOMS: atom_id res chain seq x y z
N MET A 1 0.21 -8.38 -7.37
CA MET A 1 1.21 -7.34 -7.07
C MET A 1 0.62 -6.38 -6.05
N LYS A 2 1.38 -5.98 -5.02
CA LYS A 2 0.99 -4.91 -4.07
C LYS A 2 1.56 -3.58 -4.56
N LEU A 3 1.15 -2.45 -3.99
CA LEU A 3 1.77 -1.14 -4.29
C LEU A 3 3.18 -0.95 -3.69
N THR A 4 3.82 -2.01 -3.21
CA THR A 4 5.22 -1.99 -2.79
C THR A 4 6.09 -2.59 -3.89
N TYR A 5 7.19 -1.94 -4.24
CA TYR A 5 8.22 -2.47 -5.14
C TYR A 5 9.45 -2.84 -4.32
N LYS A 6 9.69 -4.14 -4.17
CA LYS A 6 10.68 -4.70 -3.25
C LYS A 6 11.96 -5.08 -3.97
N ILE A 7 13.07 -4.50 -3.52
CA ILE A 7 14.41 -4.77 -4.04
C ILE A 7 15.22 -5.42 -2.91
N LEU A 8 15.81 -6.58 -3.17
CA LEU A 8 16.85 -7.16 -2.32
C LEU A 8 18.20 -6.92 -2.96
N TRP A 9 19.09 -6.20 -2.27
CA TRP A 9 20.42 -5.88 -2.76
C TRP A 9 21.48 -6.49 -1.86
N PHE A 10 22.27 -7.41 -2.41
CA PHE A 10 23.38 -8.07 -1.73
C PHE A 10 24.73 -7.56 -2.24
N ASP A 11 25.47 -6.90 -1.36
CA ASP A 11 26.86 -6.47 -1.54
C ASP A 11 27.53 -6.49 -0.16
N ASP A 12 28.71 -7.10 -0.04
CA ASP A 12 29.46 -7.20 1.22
C ASP A 12 30.01 -5.86 1.70
N ASN A 13 30.10 -4.86 0.81
CA ASN A 13 30.66 -3.56 1.11
C ASN A 13 29.58 -2.56 1.58
N ALA A 14 29.48 -2.40 2.90
CA ALA A 14 28.59 -1.39 3.50
C ALA A 14 28.94 0.06 3.08
N GLU A 15 30.22 0.39 2.92
CA GLU A 15 30.63 1.74 2.49
C GLU A 15 30.19 2.04 1.06
N PHE A 16 30.07 0.99 0.22
CA PHE A 16 29.52 1.15 -1.11
C PHE A 16 28.04 1.54 -1.05
N PHE A 17 27.23 0.93 -0.17
CA PHE A 17 25.86 1.36 0.05
C PHE A 17 25.75 2.81 0.48
N ASP A 18 26.62 3.26 1.38
CA ASP A 18 26.66 4.66 1.83
C ASP A 18 27.03 5.64 0.71
N SER A 19 27.74 5.16 -0.32
CA SER A 19 28.12 5.97 -1.48
C SER A 19 27.01 6.08 -2.55
N LEU A 20 25.98 5.24 -2.48
CA LEU A 20 24.91 5.18 -3.46
C LEU A 20 23.81 6.20 -3.15
N ASP A 21 23.26 6.80 -4.22
CA ASP A 21 22.08 7.65 -4.15
C ASP A 21 20.80 6.80 -4.09
N ILE A 22 20.60 6.10 -2.96
CA ILE A 22 19.42 5.26 -2.72
C ILE A 22 18.15 6.11 -2.66
N GLU A 23 18.23 7.34 -2.15
CA GLU A 23 17.10 8.28 -2.13
C GLU A 23 16.59 8.58 -3.55
N GLN A 24 17.49 8.77 -4.51
CA GLN A 24 17.10 8.92 -5.91
C GLN A 24 16.43 7.67 -6.45
N LEU A 25 16.95 6.47 -6.17
CA LEU A 25 16.30 5.22 -6.57
C LEU A 25 14.86 5.14 -6.01
N GLU A 26 14.70 5.37 -4.71
CA GLU A 26 13.40 5.35 -4.03
C GLU A 26 12.43 6.41 -4.58
N ARG A 27 12.92 7.63 -4.84
CA ARG A 27 12.14 8.69 -5.47
C ARG A 27 11.65 8.28 -6.85
N ARG A 28 12.53 7.69 -7.69
CA ARG A 28 12.19 7.26 -9.05
C ARG A 28 11.16 6.13 -9.04
N VAL A 29 11.23 5.20 -8.09
CA VAL A 29 10.21 4.17 -7.88
C VAL A 29 8.88 4.79 -7.44
N SER A 30 8.92 5.78 -6.54
CA SER A 30 7.74 6.54 -6.10
C SER A 30 7.05 7.29 -7.24
N GLU A 31 7.82 7.81 -8.19
CA GLU A 31 7.30 8.44 -9.41
C GLU A 31 6.56 7.46 -10.32
N TRP A 32 6.78 6.15 -10.19
CA TRP A 32 6.00 5.12 -10.89
C TRP A 32 4.67 4.78 -10.17
N GLY A 33 4.44 5.38 -8.99
CA GLY A 33 3.28 5.09 -8.15
C GLY A 33 3.43 3.79 -7.37
N PHE A 34 4.62 3.51 -6.84
CA PHE A 34 4.91 2.40 -5.94
C PHE A 34 5.66 2.90 -4.71
N MET A 35 5.45 2.26 -3.57
CA MET A 35 6.26 2.44 -2.38
C MET A 35 7.54 1.62 -2.53
N PRO A 36 8.73 2.25 -2.58
CA PRO A 36 9.98 1.50 -2.62
C PRO A 36 10.23 0.78 -1.28
N GLU A 37 10.78 -0.42 -1.35
CA GLU A 37 11.35 -1.13 -0.20
C GLU A 37 12.68 -1.73 -0.64
N CYS A 38 13.77 -1.02 -0.38
CA CYS A 38 15.13 -1.49 -0.63
C CYS A 38 15.68 -2.17 0.62
N LYS A 39 15.92 -3.48 0.56
CA LYS A 39 16.64 -4.22 1.59
C LYS A 39 18.09 -4.41 1.16
N LEU A 40 18.99 -3.71 1.84
CA LEU A 40 20.43 -3.82 1.64
C LEU A 40 20.97 -4.85 2.64
N VAL A 41 21.66 -5.87 2.14
CA VAL A 41 22.24 -6.94 2.96
C VAL A 41 23.71 -7.10 2.63
N THR A 42 24.53 -7.37 3.65
CA THR A 42 26.00 -7.46 3.52
C THR A 42 26.57 -8.81 3.92
N THR A 43 25.74 -9.73 4.43
CA THR A 43 26.17 -11.07 4.83
C THR A 43 25.35 -12.15 4.13
N SER A 44 25.95 -13.34 4.00
CA SER A 44 25.24 -14.51 3.47
C SER A 44 24.05 -14.91 4.35
N ASP A 45 24.17 -14.80 5.67
CA ASP A 45 23.09 -15.12 6.60
C ASP A 45 21.90 -14.15 6.44
N ASP A 46 22.18 -12.85 6.32
CA ASP A 46 21.14 -11.85 6.07
C ASP A 46 20.45 -12.11 4.74
N PHE A 47 21.21 -12.38 3.67
CA PHE A 47 20.65 -12.73 2.36
C PHE A 47 19.78 -14.00 2.41
N ASN A 48 20.26 -15.05 3.09
CA ASN A 48 19.54 -16.32 3.24
C ASN A 48 18.26 -16.16 4.07
N SER A 49 18.26 -15.27 5.07
CA SER A 49 17.10 -14.99 5.92
C SER A 49 15.96 -14.29 5.18
N GLN A 50 16.20 -13.72 3.99
CA GLN A 50 15.17 -13.02 3.21
C GLN A 50 14.26 -13.96 2.41
N ALA A 51 14.47 -15.29 2.44
CA ALA A 51 13.56 -16.22 1.79
C ALA A 51 12.11 -16.08 2.35
N PRO A 52 11.06 -16.23 1.50
CA PRO A 52 11.13 -16.62 0.10
C PRO A 52 11.48 -15.46 -0.85
N TYR A 53 12.46 -15.68 -1.73
CA TYR A 53 12.92 -14.67 -2.69
C TYR A 53 11.87 -14.26 -3.74
N SER A 54 10.81 -15.06 -3.90
CA SER A 54 9.66 -14.75 -4.75
C SER A 54 8.85 -13.55 -4.27
N ASP A 55 9.06 -13.10 -3.04
CA ASP A 55 8.39 -11.93 -2.49
C ASP A 55 9.04 -10.61 -2.94
N PHE A 56 10.22 -10.67 -3.58
CA PHE A 56 10.90 -9.52 -4.15
C PHE A 56 10.57 -9.36 -5.63
N ASP A 57 10.48 -8.11 -6.07
CA ASP A 57 10.27 -7.77 -7.48
C ASP A 57 11.60 -7.76 -8.26
N LEU A 58 12.72 -7.51 -7.57
CA LEU A 58 14.06 -7.48 -8.16
C LEU A 58 15.12 -7.90 -7.15
N LEU A 59 16.07 -8.72 -7.59
CA LEU A 59 17.29 -9.02 -6.84
C LEU A 59 18.48 -8.29 -7.48
N VAL A 60 19.39 -7.77 -6.67
CA VAL A 60 20.62 -7.12 -7.11
C VAL A 60 21.76 -7.76 -6.34
N VAL A 61 22.74 -8.33 -7.04
CA VAL A 61 23.79 -9.16 -6.42
C VAL A 61 25.15 -8.75 -6.98
N ASP A 62 26.08 -8.36 -6.10
CA ASP A 62 27.47 -8.14 -6.48
C ASP A 62 28.16 -9.46 -6.84
N TYR A 63 29.11 -9.38 -7.76
CA TYR A 63 29.90 -10.52 -8.21
C TYR A 63 30.86 -11.05 -7.16
N ASN A 64 31.62 -10.18 -6.52
CA ASN A 64 32.74 -10.56 -5.68
C ASN A 64 32.46 -10.16 -4.24
N LEU A 65 31.83 -11.08 -3.51
CA LEU A 65 31.45 -10.90 -2.11
C LEU A 65 32.63 -11.34 -1.23
N GLU A 66 33.55 -10.43 -0.92
CA GLU A 66 34.84 -10.77 -0.32
C GLU A 66 34.68 -11.55 0.98
N GLY A 67 35.34 -12.71 1.08
CA GLY A 67 35.26 -13.58 2.26
C GLY A 67 33.92 -14.32 2.45
N ILE A 68 32.94 -14.10 1.56
CA ILE A 68 31.63 -14.75 1.57
C ILE A 68 31.50 -15.75 0.42
N GLY A 69 31.91 -15.36 -0.79
CA GLY A 69 31.83 -16.20 -1.99
C GLY A 69 31.58 -15.38 -3.24
N GLU A 70 31.08 -16.02 -4.29
CA GLU A 70 30.83 -15.37 -5.57
C GLU A 70 29.32 -15.26 -5.83
N GLY A 71 28.85 -14.11 -6.32
CA GLY A 71 27.43 -13.79 -6.43
C GLY A 71 26.64 -14.77 -7.30
N GLN A 72 27.24 -15.35 -8.34
CA GLN A 72 26.61 -16.34 -9.20
C GLN A 72 26.23 -17.62 -8.46
N ASP A 73 26.90 -17.97 -7.36
CA ASP A 73 26.53 -19.12 -6.54
C ASP A 73 25.28 -18.85 -5.71
N PHE A 74 25.11 -17.62 -5.21
CA PHE A 74 23.88 -17.17 -4.55
C PHE A 74 22.72 -17.05 -5.55
N ILE A 75 22.99 -16.55 -6.76
CA ILE A 75 21.97 -16.52 -7.81
C ILE A 75 21.53 -17.95 -8.18
N ARG A 76 22.49 -18.89 -8.29
CA ARG A 76 22.16 -20.31 -8.51
C ARG A 76 21.30 -20.86 -7.39
N SER A 77 21.62 -20.59 -6.12
CA SER A 77 20.84 -21.09 -4.98
C SER A 77 19.40 -20.57 -4.96
N VAL A 78 19.17 -19.34 -5.43
CA VAL A 78 17.81 -18.79 -5.65
C VAL A 78 17.09 -19.56 -6.77
N ARG A 79 17.78 -19.85 -7.88
CA ARG A 79 17.20 -20.60 -9.01
C ARG A 79 16.92 -22.06 -8.66
N ASP A 80 17.73 -22.69 -7.83
CA ASP A 80 17.52 -24.06 -7.33
C ASP A 80 16.21 -24.18 -6.52
N GLN A 81 15.76 -23.08 -5.91
CA GLN A 81 14.45 -22.98 -5.23
C GLN A 81 13.28 -22.74 -6.19
N LYS A 82 13.52 -22.77 -7.51
CA LYS A 82 12.56 -22.47 -8.58
C LYS A 82 12.00 -21.04 -8.52
N VAL A 83 12.80 -20.10 -8.01
CA VAL A 83 12.47 -18.67 -8.01
C VAL A 83 13.11 -18.01 -9.23
N PHE A 84 12.28 -17.41 -10.09
CA PHE A 84 12.71 -16.78 -11.34
C PHE A 84 12.53 -15.26 -11.33
N THR A 85 12.53 -14.65 -10.13
CA THR A 85 12.63 -13.19 -9.98
C THR A 85 13.80 -12.67 -10.80
N GLU A 86 13.60 -11.57 -11.50
CA GLU A 86 14.65 -10.94 -12.31
C GLU A 86 15.83 -10.54 -11.40
N VAL A 87 17.06 -10.74 -11.90
CA VAL A 87 18.29 -10.46 -11.14
C VAL A 87 19.15 -9.49 -11.92
N ILE A 88 19.66 -8.47 -11.24
CA ILE A 88 20.78 -7.66 -11.71
C ILE A 88 22.06 -8.18 -11.07
N PHE A 89 22.94 -8.71 -11.91
CA PHE A 89 24.26 -9.18 -11.52
C PHE A 89 25.29 -8.14 -11.92
N TYR A 90 26.07 -7.61 -10.98
CA TYR A 90 26.97 -6.51 -11.27
C TYR A 90 28.36 -6.69 -10.67
N SER A 91 29.32 -5.93 -11.20
CA SER A 91 30.70 -5.92 -10.69
C SER A 91 31.35 -4.57 -10.96
N SER A 92 32.39 -4.25 -10.18
CA SER A 92 33.34 -3.17 -10.49
C SER A 92 34.21 -3.47 -11.71
N ASN A 93 34.39 -4.76 -12.05
CA ASN A 93 35.23 -5.24 -13.15
C ASN A 93 34.49 -5.28 -14.51
N SER A 94 35.07 -6.00 -15.47
CA SER A 94 34.51 -6.18 -16.81
C SER A 94 33.19 -6.94 -16.78
N VAL A 95 32.20 -6.43 -17.51
CA VAL A 95 30.89 -7.09 -17.71
C VAL A 95 31.03 -8.42 -18.47
N GLU A 96 32.13 -8.62 -19.22
CA GLU A 96 32.39 -9.87 -19.93
C GLU A 96 32.59 -11.06 -19.00
N GLU A 97 33.19 -10.83 -17.83
CA GLU A 97 33.38 -11.85 -16.79
C GLU A 97 32.03 -12.33 -16.25
N LEU A 98 31.12 -11.40 -15.95
CA LEU A 98 29.74 -11.72 -15.54
C LEU A 98 29.01 -12.57 -16.57
N TRP A 99 29.19 -12.26 -17.86
CA TRP A 99 28.59 -13.05 -18.92
C TRP A 99 29.18 -14.46 -19.04
N ASN A 100 30.48 -14.64 -18.74
CA ASN A 100 31.09 -15.97 -18.68
C ASN A 100 30.44 -16.80 -17.57
N GLU A 101 30.32 -16.23 -16.37
CA GLU A 101 29.68 -16.91 -15.23
C GLU A 101 28.22 -17.26 -15.50
N VAL A 102 27.45 -16.32 -16.05
CA VAL A 102 26.05 -16.56 -16.43
C VAL A 102 25.94 -17.73 -17.42
N ARG A 103 26.83 -17.82 -18.41
CA ARG A 103 26.84 -18.92 -19.38
C ARG A 103 27.27 -20.25 -18.76
N GLU A 104 28.34 -20.24 -17.96
CA GLU A 104 28.89 -21.44 -17.35
C GLU A 104 27.90 -22.06 -16.38
N LYS A 105 27.30 -21.23 -15.50
CA LYS A 105 26.33 -21.67 -14.50
C LYS A 105 24.90 -21.77 -15.05
N LYS A 106 24.67 -21.40 -16.31
CA LYS A 106 23.37 -21.42 -17.01
C LYS A 106 22.29 -20.64 -16.24
N LEU A 107 22.63 -19.44 -15.79
CA LEU A 107 21.70 -18.62 -15.01
C LEU A 107 20.66 -17.95 -15.91
N GLU A 108 19.39 -18.04 -15.53
CA GLU A 108 18.26 -17.50 -16.28
C GLU A 108 17.73 -16.20 -15.69
N GLY A 109 17.21 -15.30 -16.53
CA GLY A 109 16.60 -14.04 -16.11
C GLY A 109 17.59 -13.04 -15.50
N ILE A 110 18.85 -13.07 -15.98
CA ILE A 110 19.93 -12.22 -15.48
C ILE A 110 20.13 -11.00 -16.39
N PHE A 111 20.20 -9.83 -15.77
CA PHE A 111 20.67 -8.59 -16.38
C PHE A 111 22.05 -8.27 -15.81
N VAL A 112 23.03 -7.99 -16.66
CA VAL A 112 24.37 -7.63 -16.18
C VAL A 112 24.57 -6.12 -16.12
N ALA A 113 25.26 -5.63 -15.10
CA ALA A 113 25.60 -4.21 -14.96
C ALA A 113 27.06 -4.02 -14.52
N ASN A 114 27.57 -2.81 -14.69
CA ASN A 114 28.78 -2.38 -14.00
C ASN A 114 28.37 -1.63 -12.73
N ARG A 115 29.19 -1.66 -11.69
CA ARG A 115 28.95 -0.95 -10.43
C ARG A 115 28.63 0.54 -10.65
N GLY A 116 29.30 1.19 -11.60
CA GLY A 116 29.08 2.61 -11.93
C GLY A 116 27.71 2.95 -12.52
N ASN A 117 26.94 1.96 -12.99
CA ASN A 117 25.60 2.18 -13.57
C ASN A 117 24.53 1.24 -13.01
N VAL A 118 24.78 0.62 -11.85
CA VAL A 118 23.86 -0.35 -11.25
C VAL A 118 22.49 0.26 -10.93
N ILE A 119 22.44 1.50 -10.43
CA ILE A 119 21.18 2.23 -10.16
C ILE A 119 20.38 2.45 -11.45
N GLU A 120 21.03 2.92 -12.53
CA GLU A 120 20.36 3.09 -13.83
C GLU A 120 19.84 1.76 -14.37
N ARG A 121 20.58 0.67 -14.13
CA ARG A 121 20.14 -0.67 -14.52
C ARG A 121 18.92 -1.12 -13.71
N ILE A 122 18.93 -0.90 -12.39
CA ILE A 122 17.78 -1.16 -11.52
C ILE A 122 16.54 -0.44 -12.04
N LEU A 123 16.68 0.85 -12.36
CA LEU A 123 15.57 1.66 -12.84
C LEU A 123 15.02 1.18 -14.19
N SER A 124 15.91 0.88 -15.14
CA SER A 124 15.51 0.45 -16.49
C SER A 124 14.89 -0.94 -16.51
N VAL A 125 15.48 -1.90 -15.78
CA VAL A 125 14.92 -3.26 -15.65
C VAL A 125 13.59 -3.19 -14.92
N GLY A 126 13.55 -2.56 -13.74
CA GLY A 126 12.33 -2.51 -12.93
C GLY A 126 11.15 -1.84 -13.65
N GLN A 127 11.40 -0.75 -14.39
CA GLN A 127 10.34 -0.12 -15.18
C GLN A 127 9.82 -1.07 -16.28
N GLN A 128 10.70 -1.86 -16.90
CA GLN A 128 10.32 -2.86 -17.89
C GLN A 128 9.50 -4.00 -17.28
N SER A 129 9.86 -4.47 -16.07
CA SER A 129 9.14 -5.51 -15.33
C SER A 129 7.72 -5.03 -15.02
N LEU A 130 7.59 -3.80 -14.51
CA LEU A 130 6.31 -3.18 -14.17
C LEU A 130 5.38 -3.03 -15.38
N ARG A 131 5.91 -2.59 -16.53
CA ARG A 131 5.09 -2.42 -17.75
C ARG A 131 4.41 -3.72 -18.20
N LYS A 132 5.03 -4.87 -17.97
CA LYS A 132 4.45 -6.18 -18.31
C LYS A 132 3.28 -6.55 -17.40
N VAL A 133 3.27 -6.05 -16.16
CA VAL A 133 2.29 -6.41 -15.13
C VAL A 133 1.16 -5.38 -15.04
N LEU A 134 1.38 -4.12 -15.40
CA LEU A 134 0.40 -3.03 -15.24
C LEU A 134 -0.57 -2.88 -16.43
N ASP A 135 -1.04 -4.00 -16.98
CA ASP A 135 -2.20 -3.96 -17.85
C ASP A 135 -3.46 -3.52 -17.08
N VAL A 136 -4.54 -3.24 -17.81
CA VAL A 136 -5.76 -2.68 -17.22
C VAL A 136 -6.45 -3.63 -16.24
N ASP A 137 -6.41 -4.94 -16.50
CA ASP A 137 -7.09 -5.91 -15.64
C ASP A 137 -6.31 -6.13 -14.34
N ASN A 138 -4.98 -6.18 -14.42
CA ASN A 138 -4.13 -6.19 -13.23
C ASN A 138 -4.25 -4.88 -12.45
N MET A 139 -4.33 -3.73 -13.13
CA MET A 139 -4.54 -2.44 -12.49
C MET A 139 -5.87 -2.37 -11.74
N ARG A 140 -6.95 -2.94 -12.29
CA ARG A 140 -8.22 -3.09 -11.55
C ARG A 140 -8.00 -3.88 -10.27
N GLY A 141 -7.34 -5.04 -10.35
CA GLY A 141 -7.05 -5.89 -9.20
C GLY A 141 -6.25 -5.15 -8.11
N ILE A 142 -5.19 -4.43 -8.51
CA ILE A 142 -4.37 -3.61 -7.60
C ILE A 142 -5.23 -2.54 -6.95
N VAL A 143 -5.95 -1.71 -7.72
CA VAL A 143 -6.76 -0.64 -7.14
C VAL A 143 -7.85 -1.18 -6.22
N MET A 144 -8.50 -2.31 -6.54
CA MET A 144 -9.51 -2.90 -5.66
C MET A 144 -8.91 -3.35 -4.33
N ALA A 145 -7.76 -4.04 -4.37
CA ALA A 145 -7.08 -4.50 -3.16
C ALA A 145 -6.67 -3.32 -2.28
N GLU A 146 -6.07 -2.29 -2.88
CA GLU A 146 -5.50 -1.16 -2.16
C GLU A 146 -6.58 -0.22 -1.60
N VAL A 147 -7.72 -0.07 -2.29
CA VAL A 147 -8.87 0.64 -1.72
C VAL A 147 -9.53 -0.17 -0.60
N GLY A 148 -9.51 -1.50 -0.68
CA GLY A 148 -9.88 -2.36 0.44
C GLY A 148 -9.00 -2.13 1.69
N ASP A 149 -7.68 -2.01 1.50
CA ASP A 149 -6.78 -1.65 2.60
C ASP A 149 -7.09 -0.26 3.18
N LEU A 150 -7.44 0.70 2.34
CA LEU A 150 -7.86 2.04 2.78
C LEU A 150 -9.17 2.00 3.57
N ASP A 151 -10.14 1.18 3.16
CA ASP A 151 -11.38 0.97 3.91
C ASP A 151 -11.08 0.39 5.31
N LEU A 152 -10.17 -0.59 5.40
CA LEU A 152 -9.71 -1.11 6.69
C LEU A 152 -9.00 -0.05 7.53
N ALA A 153 -8.18 0.81 6.92
CA ALA A 153 -7.53 1.92 7.62
C ALA A 153 -8.54 2.93 8.16
N ILE A 154 -9.53 3.33 7.36
CA ILE A 154 -10.62 4.21 7.81
C ILE A 154 -11.39 3.57 8.97
N ALA A 155 -11.71 2.27 8.88
CA ALA A 155 -12.39 1.55 9.95
C ALA A 155 -11.59 1.54 11.25
N ARG A 156 -10.27 1.29 11.19
CA ARG A 156 -9.38 1.38 12.36
C ARG A 156 -9.34 2.78 12.96
N VAL A 157 -9.21 3.81 12.13
CA VAL A 157 -9.27 5.21 12.58
C VAL A 157 -10.58 5.51 13.30
N LEU A 158 -11.72 5.11 12.74
CA LEU A 158 -13.04 5.30 13.35
C LEU A 158 -13.18 4.55 14.68
N ARG A 159 -12.69 3.30 14.73
CA ARG A 159 -12.66 2.49 15.96
C ARG A 159 -11.83 3.15 17.06
N SER A 160 -10.65 3.65 16.72
CA SER A 160 -9.78 4.35 17.67
C SER A 160 -10.34 5.71 18.08
N ALA A 161 -11.09 6.40 17.21
CA ALA A 161 -11.67 7.71 17.51
C ALA A 161 -12.90 7.63 18.43
N ALA A 162 -13.75 6.61 18.28
CA ALA A 162 -15.04 6.52 18.96
C ALA A 162 -15.00 6.61 20.50
N PRO A 163 -14.00 6.04 21.20
CA PRO A 163 -13.85 6.20 22.65
C PRO A 163 -13.53 7.63 23.10
N HIS A 164 -12.94 8.45 22.24
CA HIS A 164 -12.57 9.84 22.54
C HIS A 164 -13.68 10.85 22.18
N ILE A 165 -14.79 10.39 21.60
CA ILE A 165 -15.98 11.20 21.33
C ILE A 165 -16.93 11.06 22.51
N GLY A 166 -17.39 12.19 23.05
CA GLY A 166 -18.32 12.23 24.18
C GLY A 166 -19.61 11.46 23.90
N GLU A 167 -20.22 10.88 24.93
CA GLU A 167 -21.35 9.94 24.78
C GLU A 167 -22.53 10.55 24.01
N GLU A 168 -22.90 11.80 24.31
CA GLU A 168 -23.99 12.52 23.63
C GLU A 168 -23.68 12.71 22.13
N GLN A 169 -22.48 13.21 21.81
CA GLN A 169 -22.05 13.43 20.42
C GLN A 169 -21.94 12.12 19.64
N ARG A 170 -21.50 11.04 20.31
CA ARG A 170 -21.42 9.71 19.72
C ARG A 170 -22.81 9.14 19.43
N SER A 171 -23.76 9.34 20.34
CA SER A 171 -25.16 8.97 20.14
C SER A 171 -25.78 9.71 18.95
N GLU A 172 -25.57 11.03 18.85
CA GLU A 172 -26.03 11.84 17.72
C GLU A 172 -25.40 11.41 16.39
N TRP A 173 -24.11 11.07 16.40
CA TRP A 173 -23.41 10.52 15.23
C TRP A 173 -24.06 9.21 14.76
N PHE A 174 -24.34 8.29 15.69
CA PHE A 174 -24.99 7.01 15.38
C PHE A 174 -26.43 7.17 14.88
N ASP A 175 -27.21 8.07 15.47
CA ASP A 175 -28.57 8.39 14.99
C ASP A 175 -28.55 9.00 13.59
N THR A 176 -27.62 9.92 13.33
CA THR A 176 -27.42 10.50 11.99
C THR A 176 -27.07 9.42 10.95
N PHE A 177 -26.23 8.45 11.32
CA PHE A 177 -25.91 7.31 10.46
C PHE A 177 -27.14 6.44 10.18
N TYR A 178 -27.92 6.11 11.22
CA TYR A 178 -29.16 5.34 11.09
C TYR A 178 -30.14 6.03 10.13
N ARG A 179 -30.49 7.30 10.39
CA ARG A 179 -31.45 8.06 9.57
C ARG A 179 -31.05 8.10 8.10
N ARG A 180 -29.78 8.40 7.80
CA ARG A 180 -29.30 8.44 6.41
C ARG A 180 -29.28 7.06 5.75
N SER A 181 -29.03 6.01 6.51
CA SER A 181 -29.05 4.63 5.98
C SER A 181 -30.47 4.20 5.59
N CYS A 182 -31.49 4.64 6.35
CA CYS A 182 -32.90 4.41 6.04
C CYS A 182 -33.34 5.13 4.75
N GLU A 183 -32.83 6.35 4.49
CA GLU A 183 -33.16 7.10 3.27
C GLU A 183 -32.69 6.41 1.97
N HIS A 184 -31.61 5.62 2.04
CA HIS A 184 -30.98 4.99 0.87
C HIS A 184 -31.36 3.51 0.67
N GLN A 185 -31.89 2.83 1.68
CA GLN A 185 -32.43 1.47 1.57
C GLN A 185 -33.96 1.53 1.58
N HIS A 186 -34.62 1.14 0.49
CA HIS A 186 -36.09 1.08 0.36
C HIS A 186 -36.74 -0.06 1.19
N GLY A 187 -36.26 -0.28 2.40
CA GLY A 187 -36.64 -1.35 3.30
C GLY A 187 -35.62 -1.43 4.43
N HIS A 188 -36.08 -1.18 5.66
CA HIS A 188 -35.26 -1.29 6.87
C HIS A 188 -34.73 -2.71 6.98
N THR A 189 -33.43 -2.91 6.76
CA THR A 189 -32.81 -4.22 6.95
C THR A 189 -32.80 -4.57 8.44
N GLU A 190 -33.01 -5.84 8.78
CA GLU A 190 -32.99 -6.34 10.16
C GLU A 190 -31.72 -5.90 10.93
N ARG A 191 -30.58 -5.87 10.23
CA ARG A 191 -29.30 -5.42 10.77
C ARG A 191 -29.30 -3.93 11.15
N LEU A 192 -29.99 -3.08 10.39
CA LEU A 192 -30.08 -1.64 10.66
C LEU A 192 -30.98 -1.35 11.87
N GLU A 193 -32.07 -2.10 12.05
CA GLU A 193 -32.91 -2.01 13.25
C GLU A 193 -32.21 -2.58 14.48
N ALA A 194 -31.45 -3.68 14.33
CA ALA A 194 -30.61 -4.21 15.40
C ALA A 194 -29.55 -3.17 15.86
N PHE A 195 -28.91 -2.49 14.91
CA PHE A 195 -27.99 -1.39 15.22
C PHE A 195 -28.69 -0.26 15.99
N ARG A 196 -29.93 0.11 15.61
CA ARG A 196 -30.69 1.15 16.33
C ARG A 196 -30.96 0.78 17.79
N GLY A 197 -31.27 -0.49 18.06
CA GLY A 197 -31.55 -0.99 19.40
C GLY A 197 -30.30 -1.10 20.28
N ALA A 198 -29.13 -1.35 19.70
CA ALA A 198 -27.85 -1.48 20.40
C ALA A 198 -26.71 -0.84 19.60
N PRO A 199 -26.64 0.51 19.55
CA PRO A 199 -25.71 1.20 18.68
C PRO A 199 -24.27 1.07 19.19
N SER A 200 -23.37 0.68 18.30
CA SER A 200 -21.95 0.47 18.60
C SER A 200 -21.08 0.81 17.41
N ILE A 201 -19.79 1.07 17.64
CA ILE A 201 -18.86 1.35 16.55
C ILE A 201 -18.72 0.16 15.60
N GLU A 202 -18.66 -1.07 16.11
CA GLU A 202 -18.59 -2.27 15.25
C GLU A 202 -19.87 -2.44 14.43
N GLY A 203 -21.05 -2.27 15.05
CA GLY A 203 -22.32 -2.34 14.32
C GLY A 203 -22.44 -1.29 13.21
N LEU A 204 -21.88 -0.09 13.39
CA LEU A 204 -21.81 0.93 12.35
C LEU A 204 -20.87 0.49 11.22
N LEU A 205 -19.67 -0.01 11.55
CA LEU A 205 -18.66 -0.43 10.57
C LEU A 205 -19.16 -1.59 9.71
N ASP A 206 -19.84 -2.57 10.29
CA ASP A 206 -20.42 -3.73 9.59
C ASP A 206 -21.49 -3.36 8.55
N LEU A 207 -22.11 -2.18 8.70
CA LEU A 207 -23.15 -1.66 7.82
C LEU A 207 -22.62 -0.69 6.75
N CYS A 208 -21.32 -0.37 6.79
CA CYS A 208 -20.69 0.59 5.90
C CYS A 208 -20.10 -0.08 4.64
N ASP A 209 -20.41 0.50 3.48
CA ASP A 209 -19.57 0.40 2.30
C ASP A 209 -18.48 1.49 2.34
N SER A 210 -17.56 1.50 1.38
CA SER A 210 -16.45 2.47 1.31
C SER A 210 -16.92 3.93 1.33
N ASN A 211 -18.06 4.25 0.72
CA ASN A 211 -18.59 5.61 0.72
C ASN A 211 -19.13 5.98 2.11
N LYS A 212 -19.87 5.08 2.75
CA LYS A 212 -20.37 5.27 4.12
C LYS A 212 -19.23 5.39 5.13
N LEU A 213 -18.15 4.60 4.98
CA LEU A 213 -16.94 4.73 5.79
C LEU A 213 -16.37 6.14 5.68
N TRP A 214 -16.15 6.64 4.47
CA TRP A 214 -15.63 8.00 4.24
C TRP A 214 -16.55 9.10 4.80
N GLN A 215 -17.87 8.95 4.65
CA GLN A 215 -18.81 9.90 5.23
C GLN A 215 -18.75 9.92 6.76
N ASN A 216 -18.63 8.74 7.39
CA ASN A 216 -18.50 8.63 8.83
C ASN A 216 -17.15 9.15 9.34
N PHE A 217 -16.06 8.94 8.60
CA PHE A 217 -14.77 9.58 8.86
C PHE A 217 -14.91 11.11 8.89
N ASN A 218 -15.58 11.71 7.90
CA ASN A 218 -15.80 13.16 7.86
C ASN A 218 -16.71 13.67 8.99
N ARG A 219 -17.65 12.86 9.49
CA ARG A 219 -18.45 13.21 10.67
C ARG A 219 -17.59 13.20 11.92
N ALA A 220 -16.87 12.10 12.16
CA ALA A 220 -15.96 11.97 13.30
C ALA A 220 -14.89 13.07 13.30
N LYS A 221 -14.34 13.43 12.12
CA LYS A 221 -13.38 14.52 11.97
C LYS A 221 -13.86 15.88 12.50
N LYS A 222 -15.17 16.14 12.49
CA LYS A 222 -15.76 17.37 13.05
C LYS A 222 -15.86 17.35 14.58
N LEU A 223 -15.83 16.15 15.16
CA LEU A 223 -15.99 15.93 16.60
C LEU A 223 -14.64 15.83 17.31
N ILE A 224 -13.60 15.36 16.61
CA ILE A 224 -12.27 15.17 17.19
C ILE A 224 -11.16 15.77 16.31
N GLY A 225 -10.42 16.73 16.88
CA GLY A 225 -9.36 17.45 16.17
C GLY A 225 -8.21 16.58 15.67
N ALA A 226 -7.94 15.44 16.33
CA ALA A 226 -6.89 14.50 15.93
C ALA A 226 -7.10 13.90 14.52
N LEU A 227 -8.34 13.82 14.02
CA LEU A 227 -8.61 13.37 12.64
C LEU A 227 -8.32 14.47 11.60
N GLY A 228 -8.03 15.69 12.06
CA GLY A 228 -7.67 16.84 11.24
C GLY A 228 -6.17 17.16 11.21
N VAL A 229 -5.31 16.33 11.81
CA VAL A 229 -3.85 16.58 11.81
C VAL A 229 -3.23 16.57 10.41
N VAL A 230 -3.85 15.83 9.48
CA VAL A 230 -3.48 15.81 8.06
C VAL A 230 -4.62 16.36 7.23
N SER A 231 -4.29 17.26 6.31
CA SER A 231 -5.22 17.74 5.30
C SER A 231 -5.42 16.65 4.25
N LEU A 232 -6.63 16.11 4.17
CA LEU A 232 -7.03 15.13 3.16
C LEU A 232 -7.76 15.84 2.02
N GLY A 233 -7.53 15.37 0.80
CA GLY A 233 -8.23 15.83 -0.39
C GLY A 233 -9.67 15.32 -0.49
N ASN A 234 -10.19 15.28 -1.72
CA ASN A 234 -11.52 14.76 -1.97
C ASN A 234 -11.47 13.26 -2.27
N TYR A 235 -11.42 12.43 -1.22
CA TYR A 235 -11.35 10.97 -1.33
C TYR A 235 -12.43 10.36 -2.24
N GLU A 236 -13.65 10.94 -2.25
CA GLU A 236 -14.74 10.46 -3.09
C GLU A 236 -14.40 10.63 -4.58
N GLN A 237 -13.82 11.77 -4.98
CA GLN A 237 -13.44 12.05 -6.37
C GLN A 237 -12.09 11.42 -6.74
N GLU A 238 -11.15 11.43 -5.81
CA GLU A 238 -9.76 11.03 -6.03
C GLU A 238 -9.57 9.51 -5.97
N ILE A 239 -10.34 8.81 -5.13
CA ILE A 239 -10.20 7.37 -4.90
C ILE A 239 -11.46 6.60 -5.30
N LEU A 240 -12.61 6.91 -4.68
CA LEU A 240 -13.83 6.11 -4.89
C LEU A 240 -14.37 6.24 -6.32
N GLY A 241 -14.30 7.43 -6.91
CA GLY A 241 -14.70 7.69 -8.29
C GLY A 241 -13.95 6.81 -9.30
N PRO A 242 -12.61 6.91 -9.39
CA PRO A 242 -11.79 6.05 -10.23
C PRO A 242 -12.01 4.57 -9.94
N ARG A 243 -12.01 4.17 -8.66
CA ARG A 243 -12.25 2.78 -8.24
C ARG A 243 -13.58 2.26 -8.78
N ASN A 244 -14.67 3.02 -8.66
CA ASN A 244 -15.99 2.59 -9.13
C ASN A 244 -16.06 2.41 -10.65
N HIS A 245 -15.38 3.27 -11.43
CA HIS A 245 -15.31 3.09 -12.88
C HIS A 245 -14.46 1.87 -13.26
N LEU A 246 -13.34 1.64 -12.56
CA LEU A 246 -12.51 0.45 -12.77
C LEU A 246 -13.27 -0.84 -12.40
N ALA A 247 -14.03 -0.84 -11.31
CA ALA A 247 -14.76 -2.00 -10.80
C ALA A 247 -16.01 -2.36 -11.60
N HIS A 248 -16.78 -1.36 -12.04
CA HIS A 248 -18.12 -1.56 -12.60
C HIS A 248 -18.29 -1.00 -14.02
N GLY A 249 -17.27 -0.34 -14.55
CA GLY A 249 -17.29 0.22 -15.89
C GLY A 249 -17.01 -0.82 -16.96
N VAL A 250 -17.70 -0.69 -18.08
CA VAL A 250 -17.41 -1.46 -19.29
C VAL A 250 -16.23 -0.79 -20.00
N ALA A 251 -15.14 -1.53 -20.21
CA ALA A 251 -13.94 -1.03 -20.85
C ALA A 251 -14.09 -1.08 -22.38
N THR A 252 -13.83 0.04 -23.04
CA THR A 252 -13.75 0.13 -24.50
C THR A 252 -12.37 0.67 -24.88
N LYS A 253 -11.66 -0.05 -25.75
CA LYS A 253 -10.37 0.40 -26.28
C LYS A 253 -10.60 1.29 -27.50
N MET A 254 -10.05 2.49 -27.45
CA MET A 254 -10.11 3.47 -28.53
C MET A 254 -8.97 3.26 -29.53
N ASP A 255 -9.11 3.82 -30.73
CA ASP A 255 -8.11 3.67 -31.81
C ASP A 255 -6.73 4.23 -31.46
N ASN A 256 -6.67 5.21 -30.54
CA ASN A 256 -5.42 5.79 -30.02
C ASN A 256 -4.75 4.94 -28.91
N GLY A 257 -5.32 3.78 -28.57
CA GLY A 257 -4.83 2.89 -27.51
C GLY A 257 -5.33 3.22 -26.10
N GLU A 258 -6.08 4.31 -25.92
CA GLU A 258 -6.70 4.70 -24.66
C GLU A 258 -7.86 3.77 -24.29
N ILE A 259 -8.09 3.59 -22.99
CA ILE A 259 -9.20 2.76 -22.49
C ILE A 259 -10.20 3.66 -21.78
N VAL A 260 -11.44 3.61 -22.22
CA VAL A 260 -12.55 4.37 -21.62
C VAL A 260 -13.47 3.42 -20.90
N PHE A 261 -13.72 3.70 -19.62
CA PHE A 261 -14.69 3.00 -18.79
C PHE A 261 -16.01 3.76 -18.77
N SER A 262 -17.08 3.11 -19.21
CA SER A 262 -18.43 3.66 -19.11
C SER A 262 -19.19 3.02 -17.95
N HIS A 263 -19.65 3.83 -17.00
CA HIS A 263 -20.46 3.40 -15.86
C HIS A 263 -21.55 4.43 -15.53
N ARG A 264 -22.82 3.99 -15.47
CA ARG A 264 -23.98 4.85 -15.15
C ARG A 264 -24.04 6.15 -15.98
N GLY A 265 -23.74 6.06 -17.27
CA GLY A 265 -23.74 7.20 -18.19
C GLY A 265 -22.56 8.17 -18.03
N LYS A 266 -21.60 7.87 -17.14
CA LYS A 266 -20.34 8.60 -17.01
C LYS A 266 -19.21 7.83 -17.68
N ASN A 267 -18.29 8.56 -18.29
CA ASN A 267 -17.10 8.02 -18.92
C ASN A 267 -15.87 8.41 -18.11
N TYR A 268 -14.94 7.48 -17.97
CA TYR A 268 -13.67 7.68 -17.31
C TYR A 268 -12.55 7.18 -18.22
N SER A 269 -11.73 8.10 -18.69
CA SER A 269 -10.53 7.80 -19.47
C SER A 269 -9.44 7.26 -18.54
N PHE A 270 -8.80 6.18 -18.97
CA PHE A 270 -7.71 5.55 -18.26
C PHE A 270 -6.54 5.25 -19.20
N ASN A 271 -5.37 5.69 -18.79
CA ASN A 271 -4.09 5.45 -19.44
C ASN A 271 -2.99 5.30 -18.37
N GLU A 272 -1.74 5.10 -18.79
CA GLU A 272 -0.61 4.91 -17.88
C GLU A 272 -0.45 6.07 -16.90
N THR A 273 -0.54 7.33 -17.37
CA THR A 273 -0.42 8.53 -16.54
C THR A 273 -1.50 8.60 -15.47
N VAL A 274 -2.75 8.33 -15.84
CA VAL A 274 -3.89 8.28 -14.89
C VAL A 274 -3.68 7.14 -13.88
N GLY A 275 -3.19 5.98 -14.32
CA GLY A 275 -2.87 4.86 -13.46
C GLY A 275 -1.79 5.19 -12.42
N ILE A 276 -0.69 5.85 -12.84
CA ILE A 276 0.37 6.32 -11.94
C ILE A 276 -0.21 7.28 -10.90
N ALA A 277 -0.94 8.31 -11.35
CA ALA A 277 -1.52 9.32 -10.46
C ALA A 277 -2.47 8.70 -9.43
N LEU A 278 -3.31 7.75 -9.83
CA LEU A 278 -4.21 7.04 -8.92
C LEU A 278 -3.44 6.25 -7.84
N ARG A 279 -2.39 5.50 -8.23
CA ARG A 279 -1.57 4.77 -7.26
C ARG A 279 -0.83 5.70 -6.30
N GLN A 280 -0.28 6.81 -6.80
CA GLN A 280 0.34 7.84 -5.96
C GLN A 280 -0.66 8.41 -4.95
N GLN A 281 -1.88 8.72 -5.39
CA GLN A 281 -2.91 9.23 -4.51
C GLN A 281 -3.31 8.22 -3.43
N ILE A 282 -3.44 6.93 -3.77
CA ILE A 282 -3.67 5.85 -2.81
C ILE A 282 -2.57 5.82 -1.75
N ILE A 283 -1.30 5.89 -2.16
CA ILE A 283 -0.13 5.91 -1.25
C ILE A 283 -0.21 7.12 -0.31
N VAL A 284 -0.55 8.31 -0.83
CA VAL A 284 -0.73 9.53 -0.01
C VAL A 284 -1.82 9.31 1.06
N TYR A 285 -2.97 8.75 0.69
CA TYR A 285 -4.04 8.45 1.66
C TYR A 285 -3.61 7.40 2.70
N LYS A 286 -2.86 6.36 2.30
CA LYS A 286 -2.30 5.37 3.23
C LYS A 286 -1.40 6.04 4.27
N GLY A 287 -0.49 6.90 3.83
CA GLY A 287 0.39 7.66 4.72
C GLY A 287 -0.38 8.58 5.66
N ALA A 288 -1.36 9.31 5.13
CA ALA A 288 -2.19 10.21 5.93
C ALA A 288 -3.00 9.49 7.01
N PHE A 289 -3.60 8.34 6.69
CA PHE A 289 -4.31 7.54 7.69
C PHE A 289 -3.36 6.96 8.74
N SER A 290 -2.15 6.53 8.37
CA SER A 290 -1.13 6.10 9.34
C SER A 290 -0.73 7.23 10.30
N THR A 291 -0.61 8.47 9.82
CA THR A 291 -0.35 9.64 10.68
C THR A 291 -1.51 9.93 11.62
N ILE A 292 -2.76 9.84 11.13
CA ILE A 292 -3.96 10.02 11.95
C ILE A 292 -4.08 8.93 13.02
N GLU A 293 -3.81 7.67 12.68
CA GLU A 293 -3.77 6.56 13.65
C GLU A 293 -2.74 6.83 14.75
N THR A 294 -1.55 7.27 14.38
CA THR A 294 -0.48 7.64 15.34
C THR A 294 -0.91 8.79 16.26
N ALA A 295 -1.55 9.82 15.70
CA ALA A 295 -2.08 10.94 16.47
C ALA A 295 -3.18 10.50 17.45
N LEU A 296 -4.07 9.59 17.04
CA LEU A 296 -5.10 9.02 17.92
C LEU A 296 -4.49 8.20 19.06
N SER A 297 -3.50 7.36 18.79
CA SER A 297 -2.81 6.57 19.83
C SER A 297 -2.11 7.43 20.90
N SER A 298 -1.81 8.69 20.58
CA SER A 298 -1.22 9.65 21.52
C SER A 298 -2.25 10.35 22.43
N LEU A 299 -3.55 10.20 22.18
CA LEU A 299 -4.59 10.77 23.02
C LEU A 299 -4.76 9.95 24.31
N ALA A 300 -4.82 10.63 25.45
CA ALA A 300 -5.24 9.98 26.69
C ALA A 300 -6.70 9.51 26.56
N THR A 301 -6.97 8.25 26.91
CA THR A 301 -8.34 7.77 27.03
C THR A 301 -9.03 8.57 28.14
N PRO A 302 -10.20 9.19 27.90
CA PRO A 302 -10.92 9.88 28.96
C PRO A 302 -11.20 8.89 30.09
N ALA A 303 -10.82 9.24 31.32
CA ALA A 303 -11.19 8.45 32.49
C ALA A 303 -12.70 8.32 32.52
N SER A 304 -13.22 7.10 32.45
CA SER A 304 -14.62 6.82 32.77
C SER A 304 -14.88 7.34 34.18
N THR A 305 -15.74 8.35 34.29
CA THR A 305 -16.24 8.87 35.56
C THR A 305 -17.02 7.76 36.28
N GLU A 306 -16.33 6.96 37.07
CA GLU A 306 -16.96 6.13 38.09
C GLU A 306 -17.64 7.07 39.08
N THR A 307 -18.96 7.06 39.04
CA THR A 307 -19.81 7.78 39.97
C THR A 307 -19.66 7.09 41.33
N GLN A 308 -18.88 7.68 42.24
CA GLN A 308 -18.90 7.29 43.64
C GLN A 308 -20.28 7.64 44.21
N ALA A 309 -21.12 6.61 44.33
CA ALA A 309 -22.32 6.69 45.15
C ALA A 309 -21.92 6.59 46.62
N ASP A 310 -22.12 7.70 47.34
CA ASP A 310 -22.13 7.79 48.80
C ASP A 310 -23.06 6.72 49.39
N GLU A 311 -22.51 5.74 50.13
CA GLU A 311 -23.27 4.97 51.12
C GLU A 311 -23.18 5.68 52.47
N ALA A 312 -24.19 6.50 52.75
CA ALA A 312 -24.48 7.00 54.08
C ALA A 312 -25.02 5.86 54.95
N THR A 313 -24.28 5.50 56.01
CA THR A 313 -24.70 4.58 57.06
C THR A 313 -25.83 5.20 57.90
N PRO A 314 -26.91 4.47 58.22
CA PRO A 314 -27.71 4.78 59.41
C PRO A 314 -27.36 3.82 60.55
N THR A 315 -27.28 4.43 61.74
CA THR A 315 -27.27 3.85 63.10
C THR A 315 -28.25 2.71 63.32
#